data_AF-A0A9Q0W8D3-F1
#
_entry.id   AF-A0A9Q0W8D3-F1
#
_cell.length_a   1.000
_cell.length_b   1.000
_cell.length_c   1.000
_cell.angle_alpha   90.00
_cell.angle_beta   90.00
_cell.angle_gamma   90.00
#
_symmetry.space_group_name_H-M   'P 1'
#
loop_
_entity.id
_entity.type
_entity.pdbx_description
1 polymer ?
#
loop_
_entity_poly.entity_id
_entity_poly.type
_entity_poly.pdbx_seq_one_letter_code
_entity_poly.pdbx_strand_id
1 'polypeptide(L)'
;MDAMRKQLDVLMGANRNGDVREVNRKYYDRDVCRLYLVGLCPHELFQLTKMDMGPCPKVHSLQLRKEYEESRAKGVDNYEVELENVIDKLIVECDKKIGRALKRLEDDDAKAAIAISVTEVTQNAEVIEMSKLIKEKLKEVDKHDLEGKTDFKIQAMEEVEKLRTERAEKQSALLLEAFNKDRASLPQPMLPPPPLAPMPLPTPDPRTQEMINEKLKKAEDLGEQGMVDEAQKALEEAEALKKLPARQEPAADSSKYTAADVRITDQKLRVCDICGAFLSVYDSDRRLADHFGGKLHLGYMQIREKLTELQ
;
A
#
# COMPACT_ATOMS: atom_id res chain seq x y z
N MET A 1 12.04 -16.10 -36.42
CA MET A 1 12.84 -17.18 -35.80
C MET A 1 13.52 -16.74 -34.50
N ASP A 2 14.05 -15.52 -34.39
CA ASP A 2 14.71 -15.05 -33.14
C ASP A 2 13.80 -14.92 -31.92
N ALA A 3 12.51 -14.59 -32.09
CA ALA A 3 11.58 -14.49 -30.96
C ALA A 3 11.35 -15.86 -30.28
N MET A 4 11.18 -16.92 -31.07
CA MET A 4 11.08 -18.30 -30.56
C MET A 4 12.39 -18.76 -29.92
N ARG A 5 13.54 -18.38 -30.49
CA ARG A 5 14.86 -18.70 -29.91
C ARG A 5 15.03 -18.05 -28.54
N LYS A 6 14.72 -16.76 -28.40
CA LYS A 6 14.72 -16.04 -27.11
C LYS A 6 13.77 -16.67 -26.10
N GLN A 7 12.56 -17.07 -26.51
CA GLN A 7 11.61 -17.69 -25.59
C GLN A 7 12.09 -19.07 -25.11
N LEU A 8 12.75 -19.83 -25.99
CA LEU A 8 13.34 -21.13 -25.66
C LEU A 8 14.60 -20.99 -24.80
N ASP A 9 15.41 -19.95 -25.00
CA ASP A 9 16.60 -19.67 -24.18
C ASP A 9 16.21 -19.23 -22.76
N VAL A 10 15.08 -18.54 -22.61
CA VAL A 10 14.48 -18.20 -21.29
C VAL A 10 13.96 -19.46 -20.58
N LEU A 11 13.43 -20.44 -21.33
CA LEU A 11 12.78 -21.62 -20.77
C LEU A 11 13.74 -22.78 -20.49
N MET A 12 14.75 -22.98 -21.36
CA MET A 12 15.65 -24.13 -21.34
C MET A 12 17.13 -23.74 -21.14
N GLY A 13 17.39 -22.45 -20.91
CA GLY A 13 18.73 -21.89 -20.80
C GLY A 13 19.38 -21.64 -22.17
N ALA A 14 20.19 -20.58 -22.25
CA ALA A 14 20.93 -20.21 -23.46
C ALA A 14 21.91 -21.32 -23.95
N ASN A 15 22.18 -22.32 -23.11
CA ASN A 15 23.09 -23.44 -23.39
C ASN A 15 22.44 -24.64 -24.10
N ARG A 16 21.15 -24.57 -24.50
CA ARG A 16 20.43 -25.71 -25.10
C ARG A 16 20.99 -26.18 -26.45
N ASN A 17 21.50 -25.26 -27.27
CA ASN A 17 21.75 -25.56 -28.69
C ASN A 17 23.16 -26.10 -28.99
N GLY A 18 24.03 -26.31 -27.99
CA GLY A 18 25.41 -26.79 -28.21
C GLY A 18 26.32 -25.85 -29.02
N ASP A 19 25.76 -24.83 -29.68
CA ASP A 19 26.43 -23.74 -30.38
C ASP A 19 26.94 -22.66 -29.41
N VAL A 20 27.46 -23.08 -28.26
CA VAL A 20 28.29 -22.20 -27.47
C VAL A 20 29.62 -22.16 -28.22
N ARG A 21 29.76 -21.20 -29.14
CA ARG A 21 31.05 -20.49 -29.18
C ARG A 21 31.22 -20.03 -27.75
N GLU A 22 31.93 -20.79 -26.94
CA GLU A 22 32.42 -20.37 -25.64
C GLU A 22 33.17 -19.09 -25.97
N VAL A 23 32.48 -17.96 -25.85
CA VAL A 23 33.15 -16.69 -25.89
C VAL A 23 33.85 -16.73 -24.55
N ASN A 24 35.09 -17.19 -24.60
CA ASN A 24 36.04 -17.32 -23.51
C ASN A 24 36.38 -15.89 -23.04
N ARG A 25 35.35 -15.17 -22.58
CA ARG A 25 35.42 -13.82 -22.05
C ARG A 25 35.83 -13.97 -20.61
N LYS A 26 36.77 -13.16 -20.17
CA LYS A 26 37.20 -13.15 -18.77
C LYS A 26 36.34 -12.14 -18.02
N TYR A 27 36.18 -12.34 -16.71
CA TYR A 27 35.44 -11.40 -15.87
C TYR A 27 36.05 -9.97 -15.85
N TYR A 28 37.30 -9.82 -16.28
CA TYR A 28 38.01 -8.54 -16.45
C TYR A 28 37.61 -7.73 -17.69
N ASP A 29 36.87 -8.32 -18.64
CA ASP A 29 36.55 -7.65 -19.90
C ASP A 29 35.61 -6.45 -19.68
N ARG A 30 35.85 -5.36 -20.41
CA ARG A 30 35.04 -4.11 -20.30
C ARG A 30 33.56 -4.30 -20.67
N ASP A 31 33.27 -5.34 -21.45
CA ASP A 31 31.94 -5.69 -21.90
C ASP A 31 31.13 -6.42 -20.82
N VAL A 32 31.78 -6.92 -19.76
CA VAL A 32 31.12 -7.65 -18.67
C VAL A 32 30.61 -6.64 -17.63
N CYS A 33 29.40 -6.88 -17.13
CA CYS A 33 28.80 -6.00 -16.14
C CYS A 33 29.42 -6.21 -14.76
N ARG A 34 30.33 -5.32 -14.36
CA ARG A 34 30.95 -5.33 -13.02
C ARG A 34 29.93 -5.31 -11.88
N LEU A 35 28.84 -4.55 -12.04
CA LEU A 35 27.77 -4.47 -11.05
C LEU A 35 27.08 -5.83 -10.87
N TYR A 36 26.84 -6.54 -11.98
CA TYR A 36 26.29 -7.90 -11.96
C TYR A 36 27.26 -8.91 -11.33
N LEU A 37 28.57 -8.78 -11.55
CA LEU A 37 29.58 -9.65 -10.93
C LEU A 37 29.59 -9.55 -9.41
N VAL A 38 29.42 -8.34 -8.85
CA VAL A 38 29.30 -8.14 -7.40
C VAL A 38 27.94 -8.62 -6.87
N GLY A 39 26.97 -8.79 -7.75
CA GLY A 39 25.73 -9.52 -7.50
C GLY A 39 24.45 -8.71 -7.62
N LEU A 40 24.53 -7.43 -7.98
CA LEU A 40 23.34 -6.60 -8.18
C LEU A 40 23.55 -5.64 -9.36
N CYS A 41 22.73 -5.78 -10.40
CA CYS A 41 22.69 -4.82 -11.51
C CYS A 41 21.40 -3.99 -11.43
N PRO A 42 21.49 -2.67 -11.22
CA PRO A 42 20.31 -1.79 -11.18
C PRO A 42 19.46 -1.85 -12.47
N HIS A 43 20.10 -2.07 -13.62
CA HIS A 43 19.42 -2.19 -14.91
C HIS A 43 18.58 -3.45 -15.03
N GLU A 44 18.88 -4.52 -14.30
CA GLU A 44 18.09 -5.76 -14.29
C GLU A 44 16.99 -5.68 -13.24
N LEU A 45 17.33 -5.09 -12.09
CA LEU A 45 16.42 -4.97 -10.96
C LEU A 45 15.19 -4.11 -11.26
N PHE A 46 15.38 -3.04 -12.05
CA PHE A 46 14.33 -2.07 -12.36
C PHE A 46 13.73 -2.22 -13.78
N GLN A 47 13.98 -3.32 -14.48
CA GLN A 47 13.37 -3.55 -15.80
C GLN A 47 11.85 -3.57 -15.71
N LEU A 48 11.20 -2.93 -16.68
CA LEU A 48 9.75 -2.82 -16.78
C LEU A 48 9.12 -2.06 -15.60
N THR A 49 9.90 -1.21 -14.92
CA THR A 49 9.40 -0.34 -13.85
C THR A 49 9.45 1.13 -14.26
N LYS A 50 8.87 2.01 -13.43
CA LYS A 50 8.96 3.47 -13.64
C LYS A 50 10.40 4.02 -13.57
N MET A 51 11.34 3.23 -13.03
CA MET A 51 12.76 3.56 -12.89
C MET A 51 13.63 2.79 -13.91
N ASP A 52 13.01 2.25 -14.97
CA ASP A 52 13.71 1.44 -15.96
C ASP A 52 14.72 2.28 -16.75
N MET A 53 15.99 1.88 -16.66
CA MET A 53 17.11 2.46 -17.40
C MET A 53 17.34 1.77 -18.75
N GLY A 54 16.51 0.78 -19.08
CA GLY A 54 16.64 -0.08 -20.25
C GLY A 54 17.48 -1.33 -19.97
N PRO A 55 17.57 -2.24 -20.97
CA PRO A 55 18.39 -3.45 -20.86
C PRO A 55 19.86 -3.08 -20.64
N CYS A 56 20.56 -3.86 -19.81
CA CYS A 56 21.96 -3.58 -19.53
C CYS A 56 22.78 -3.69 -20.84
N PRO A 57 23.63 -2.70 -21.17
CA PRO A 57 24.50 -2.78 -22.34
C PRO A 57 25.65 -3.78 -22.17
N LYS A 58 25.86 -4.27 -20.94
CA LYS A 58 26.95 -5.17 -20.56
C LYS A 58 26.44 -6.60 -20.40
N VAL A 59 27.32 -7.56 -20.61
CA VAL A 59 27.00 -8.99 -20.51
C VAL A 59 26.82 -9.40 -19.05
N HIS A 60 25.70 -10.07 -18.77
CA HIS A 60 25.40 -10.72 -17.49
C HIS A 60 25.58 -12.23 -17.68
N SER A 61 26.52 -12.83 -16.95
CA SER A 61 26.73 -14.28 -16.94
C SER A 61 26.98 -14.74 -15.51
N LEU A 62 26.23 -15.77 -15.09
CA LEU A 62 26.37 -16.36 -13.76
C LEU A 62 27.71 -17.09 -13.58
N GLN A 63 28.28 -17.63 -14.68
CA GLN A 63 29.57 -18.29 -14.66
C GLN A 63 30.69 -17.30 -14.28
N LEU A 64 30.71 -16.13 -14.93
CA LEU A 64 31.69 -15.07 -14.64
C LEU A 64 31.54 -14.51 -13.22
N ARG A 65 30.32 -14.47 -12.70
CA ARG A 65 30.04 -14.05 -11.32
C ARG A 65 30.70 -15.00 -10.31
N LYS A 66 30.63 -16.32 -10.54
CA LYS A 66 31.33 -17.31 -9.69
C LYS A 66 32.85 -17.14 -9.75
N GLU A 67 33.41 -17.00 -10.95
CA GLU A 67 34.86 -16.77 -11.12
C GLU A 67 35.33 -15.50 -10.41
N TYR A 68 34.52 -14.43 -10.48
CA TYR A 68 34.79 -13.20 -9.74
C TYR A 68 34.68 -13.39 -8.24
N GLU A 69 33.69 -14.13 -7.74
CA GLU A 69 33.54 -14.41 -6.30
C GLU A 69 34.73 -15.21 -5.73
N GLU A 70 35.25 -16.18 -6.50
CA GLU A 70 36.47 -16.92 -6.17
C GLU A 70 37.73 -16.05 -6.21
N SER A 71 37.77 -15.05 -7.10
CA SER A 71 38.90 -14.12 -7.26
C SER A 71 38.84 -12.98 -6.23
N ARG A 72 37.63 -12.58 -5.85
CA ARG A 72 37.33 -11.69 -4.71
C ARG A 72 37.84 -12.29 -3.41
N ALA A 73 37.64 -13.59 -3.18
CA ALA A 73 38.19 -14.28 -2.02
C ALA A 73 39.74 -14.23 -1.96
N LYS A 74 40.39 -14.01 -3.10
CA LYS A 74 41.86 -13.83 -3.21
C LYS A 74 42.30 -12.37 -3.04
N GLY A 75 41.37 -11.43 -2.86
CA GLY A 75 41.64 -10.03 -2.54
C GLY A 75 42.20 -9.17 -3.68
N VAL A 76 42.00 -9.58 -4.94
CA VAL A 76 42.66 -8.97 -6.11
C VAL A 76 41.87 -7.81 -6.71
N ASP A 77 40.53 -7.80 -6.58
CA ASP A 77 39.65 -6.89 -7.33
C ASP A 77 38.60 -6.21 -6.44
N ASN A 78 38.55 -4.87 -6.48
CA ASN A 78 37.65 -4.03 -5.66
C ASN A 78 36.47 -3.46 -6.49
N TYR A 79 35.73 -4.28 -7.23
CA TYR A 79 34.53 -3.79 -7.94
C TYR A 79 33.35 -3.44 -7.01
N GLU A 80 33.45 -3.82 -5.73
CA GLU A 80 32.47 -3.49 -4.69
C GLU A 80 32.33 -1.99 -4.45
N VAL A 81 33.45 -1.25 -4.47
CA VAL A 81 33.43 0.21 -4.31
C VAL A 81 32.71 0.88 -5.48
N GLU A 82 32.84 0.36 -6.70
CA GLU A 82 32.09 0.86 -7.86
C GLU A 82 30.58 0.60 -7.69
N LEU A 83 30.19 -0.56 -7.16
CA LEU A 83 28.79 -0.88 -6.87
C LEU A 83 28.22 -0.01 -5.73
N GLU A 84 28.94 0.13 -4.63
CA GLU A 84 28.56 0.94 -3.47
C GLU A 84 28.26 2.38 -3.90
N ASN A 85 29.18 3.00 -4.65
CA ASN A 85 28.99 4.36 -5.18
C ASN A 85 27.76 4.50 -6.09
N VAL A 86 27.38 3.45 -6.83
CA VAL A 86 26.17 3.46 -7.68
C VAL A 86 24.91 3.27 -6.84
N ILE A 87 24.94 2.35 -5.87
CA ILE A 87 23.84 2.07 -4.96
C ILE A 87 23.54 3.30 -4.08
N ASP A 88 24.57 3.94 -3.53
CA ASP A 88 24.42 5.14 -2.71
C ASP A 88 23.72 6.26 -3.47
N LYS A 89 24.10 6.48 -4.74
CA LYS A 89 23.42 7.47 -5.58
C LYS A 89 21.93 7.16 -5.73
N LEU A 90 21.58 5.88 -5.95
CA LEU A 90 20.18 5.45 -6.08
C LEU A 90 19.40 5.63 -4.77
N ILE A 91 20.02 5.32 -3.62
CA ILE A 91 19.39 5.49 -2.31
C ILE A 91 19.18 6.98 -2.02
N VAL A 92 20.20 7.82 -2.24
CA VAL A 92 20.10 9.27 -2.06
C VAL A 92 19.01 9.88 -2.96
N GLU A 93 18.86 9.40 -4.20
CA GLU A 93 17.77 9.83 -5.06
C GLU A 93 16.39 9.38 -4.56
N CYS A 94 16.29 8.17 -4.02
CA CYS A 94 15.07 7.64 -3.44
C CYS A 94 14.68 8.41 -2.18
N ASP A 95 15.62 8.64 -1.27
CA ASP A 95 15.42 9.39 -0.03
C ASP A 95 15.06 10.86 -0.33
N LYS A 96 15.66 11.48 -1.36
CA LYS A 96 15.23 12.81 -1.84
C LYS A 96 13.81 12.81 -2.41
N LYS A 97 13.35 11.72 -3.01
CA LYS A 97 11.96 11.58 -3.47
C LYS A 97 11.02 11.40 -2.28
N ILE A 98 11.39 10.56 -1.31
CA ILE A 98 10.65 10.34 -0.07
C ILE A 98 10.52 11.64 0.71
N GLY A 99 11.62 12.36 0.95
CA GLY A 99 11.59 13.65 1.66
C GLY A 99 10.74 14.71 0.97
N ARG A 100 10.74 14.76 -0.37
CA ARG A 100 9.83 15.64 -1.13
C ARG A 100 8.37 15.20 -1.03
N ALA A 101 8.10 13.90 -0.99
CA ALA A 101 6.74 13.37 -0.84
C ALA A 101 6.20 13.62 0.58
N LEU A 102 7.03 13.41 1.60
CA LEU A 102 6.74 13.71 3.00
C LEU A 102 6.47 15.20 3.19
N LYS A 103 7.32 16.07 2.65
CA LYS A 103 7.11 17.53 2.74
C LYS A 103 5.78 17.97 2.10
N ARG A 104 5.41 17.41 0.95
CA ARG A 104 4.09 17.69 0.34
C ARG A 104 2.95 17.22 1.25
N LEU A 105 3.09 16.04 1.86
CA LEU A 105 2.10 15.52 2.78
C LEU A 105 1.98 16.36 4.07
N GLU A 106 3.09 16.90 4.57
CA GLU A 106 3.12 17.86 5.69
C GLU A 106 2.43 19.18 5.33
N ASP A 107 2.72 19.71 4.14
CA ASP A 107 2.14 20.97 3.64
C ASP A 107 0.62 20.84 3.40
N ASP A 108 0.15 19.68 2.91
CA ASP A 108 -1.26 19.40 2.61
C ASP A 108 -2.06 18.96 3.87
N ASP A 109 -1.44 18.19 4.78
CA ASP A 109 -2.05 17.68 6.02
C ASP A 109 -1.05 17.64 7.18
N ALA A 110 -0.96 18.74 7.95
CA ALA A 110 -0.05 18.86 9.11
C ALA A 110 -0.24 17.80 10.22
N LYS A 111 -1.32 17.00 10.17
CA LYS A 111 -1.60 15.88 11.09
C LYS A 111 -1.47 14.48 10.44
N ALA A 112 -1.37 14.37 9.12
CA ALA A 112 -1.22 13.08 8.42
C ALA A 112 0.25 12.70 8.17
N ALA A 113 1.19 13.62 8.44
CA ALA A 113 2.63 13.45 8.32
C ALA A 113 3.26 12.45 9.31
N ILE A 114 2.50 11.46 9.78
CA ILE A 114 3.08 10.30 10.46
C ILE A 114 3.48 9.34 9.34
N ALA A 115 4.70 9.54 8.84
CA ALA A 115 5.39 8.55 8.02
C ALA A 115 5.31 7.23 8.78
N ILE A 116 4.65 6.24 8.21
CA ILE A 116 4.72 4.90 8.78
C ILE A 116 6.06 4.35 8.36
N SER A 117 6.89 4.10 9.37
CA SER A 117 8.09 3.30 9.26
C SER A 117 7.67 1.91 8.78
N VAL A 118 7.65 1.72 7.46
CA VAL A 118 7.63 0.36 6.91
C VAL A 118 8.86 -0.40 7.42
N THR A 119 9.90 0.33 7.82
CA THR A 119 10.98 -0.15 8.70
C THR A 119 10.50 -1.02 9.86
N GLU A 120 9.47 -0.65 10.62
CA GLU A 120 8.95 -1.46 11.75
C GLU A 120 8.30 -2.76 11.26
N VAL A 121 7.57 -2.71 10.15
CA VAL A 121 6.94 -3.89 9.54
C VAL A 121 7.98 -4.83 8.94
N THR A 122 9.07 -4.28 8.38
CA THR A 122 10.19 -5.07 7.83
C THR A 122 11.12 -5.65 8.89
N GLN A 123 11.15 -5.09 10.10
CA GLN A 123 11.99 -5.57 11.20
C GLN A 123 11.35 -6.69 12.02
N ASN A 124 10.12 -7.10 11.70
CA ASN A 124 9.49 -8.24 12.36
C ASN A 124 10.31 -9.52 12.12
N ALA A 125 10.61 -10.25 13.20
CA ALA A 125 11.46 -11.43 13.18
C ALA A 125 11.01 -12.47 12.14
N GLU A 126 9.70 -12.67 11.99
CA GLU A 126 9.16 -13.58 10.97
C GLU A 126 9.48 -13.15 9.53
N VAL A 127 9.40 -11.85 9.22
CA VAL A 127 9.67 -11.31 7.88
C VAL A 127 11.16 -11.43 7.55
N ILE A 128 12.02 -11.26 8.56
CA ILE A 128 13.46 -11.46 8.44
C ILE A 128 13.78 -12.94 8.19
N GLU A 129 13.20 -13.86 8.96
CA GLU A 129 13.40 -15.31 8.76
C GLU A 129 12.89 -15.78 7.39
N MET A 130 11.73 -15.30 6.94
CA MET A 130 11.25 -15.57 5.57
C MET A 130 12.21 -15.01 4.52
N SER A 131 12.79 -13.84 4.75
CA SER A 131 13.78 -13.25 3.83
C SER A 131 15.08 -14.05 3.79
N LYS A 132 15.53 -14.61 4.92
CA LYS A 132 16.69 -15.52 4.97
C LYS A 132 16.40 -16.82 4.22
N LEU A 133 15.23 -17.41 4.41
CA LEU A 133 14.81 -18.63 3.69
C LEU A 133 14.74 -18.38 2.19
N ILE A 134 14.20 -17.24 1.75
CA ILE A 134 14.20 -16.83 0.33
C ILE A 134 15.64 -16.71 -0.19
N LYS A 135 16.57 -16.10 0.55
CA LYS A 135 17.98 -16.00 0.14
C LYS A 135 18.64 -17.38 0.03
N GLU A 136 18.37 -18.30 0.94
CA GLU A 136 18.89 -19.68 0.89
C GLU A 136 18.37 -20.43 -0.34
N LYS A 137 17.05 -20.38 -0.57
CA LYS A 137 16.42 -20.98 -1.75
C LYS A 137 16.91 -20.38 -3.06
N LEU A 138 17.18 -19.07 -3.11
CA LEU A 138 17.79 -18.44 -4.28
C LEU A 138 19.21 -18.98 -4.56
N LYS A 139 20.01 -19.28 -3.52
CA LYS A 139 21.32 -19.92 -3.70
C LYS A 139 21.19 -21.36 -4.23
N GLU A 140 20.14 -22.09 -3.82
CA GLU A 140 19.83 -23.41 -4.38
C GLU A 140 19.48 -23.32 -5.86
N VAL A 141 18.66 -22.33 -6.25
CA VAL A 141 18.33 -22.04 -7.66
C VAL A 141 19.60 -21.76 -8.47
N ASP A 142 20.49 -20.90 -7.98
CA ASP A 142 21.76 -20.58 -8.65
C ASP A 142 22.64 -21.84 -8.80
N LYS A 143 22.68 -22.70 -7.78
CA LYS A 143 23.40 -23.98 -7.84
C LYS A 143 22.81 -24.91 -8.90
N HIS A 144 21.49 -25.05 -8.96
CA HIS A 144 20.82 -25.88 -9.97
C HIS A 144 21.01 -25.36 -11.38
N ASP A 145 21.05 -24.04 -11.57
CA ASP A 145 21.35 -23.41 -12.86
C ASP A 145 22.77 -23.75 -13.33
N LEU A 146 23.74 -23.71 -12.41
CA LEU A 146 25.14 -24.04 -12.70
C LEU A 146 25.36 -25.53 -12.96
N GLU A 147 24.56 -26.39 -12.33
CA GLU A 147 24.56 -27.84 -12.57
C GLU A 147 23.75 -28.24 -13.81
N GLY A 148 23.04 -27.31 -14.46
CA GLY A 148 22.20 -27.58 -15.64
C GLY A 148 20.95 -28.41 -15.34
N LYS A 149 20.54 -28.51 -14.07
CA LYS A 149 19.36 -29.27 -13.62
C LYS A 149 18.10 -28.41 -13.72
N THR A 150 17.55 -28.31 -14.93
CA THR A 150 16.40 -27.43 -15.25
C THR A 150 15.14 -27.73 -14.44
N ASP A 151 14.83 -29.00 -14.20
CA ASP A 151 13.58 -29.39 -13.52
C ASP A 151 13.60 -29.00 -12.04
N PHE A 152 14.73 -29.27 -11.36
CA PHE A 152 14.95 -28.87 -9.97
C PHE A 152 15.03 -27.34 -9.83
N LYS A 153 15.61 -26.65 -10.81
CA LYS A 153 15.61 -25.17 -10.87
C LYS A 153 14.19 -24.61 -10.91
N ILE A 154 13.32 -25.15 -11.76
CA ILE A 154 11.92 -24.68 -11.89
C ILE A 154 11.17 -24.87 -10.57
N GLN A 155 11.31 -26.03 -9.93
CA GLN A 155 10.69 -26.31 -8.63
C GLN A 155 11.20 -25.35 -7.53
N ALA A 156 12.51 -25.15 -7.45
CA ALA A 156 13.10 -24.24 -6.47
C ALA A 156 12.69 -22.77 -6.73
N MET A 157 12.56 -22.36 -8.00
CA MET A 157 12.03 -21.04 -8.37
C MET A 157 10.57 -20.86 -7.94
N GLU A 158 9.74 -21.89 -8.13
CA GLU A 158 8.33 -21.87 -7.71
C GLU A 158 8.20 -21.75 -6.18
N GLU A 159 9.05 -22.45 -5.42
CA GLU A 159 9.13 -22.30 -3.95
C GLU A 159 9.54 -20.88 -3.55
N VAL A 160 10.51 -20.28 -4.23
CA VAL A 160 10.92 -18.88 -3.98
C VAL A 160 9.76 -17.92 -4.25
N GLU A 161 8.99 -18.11 -5.31
CA GLU A 161 7.83 -17.27 -5.61
C GLU A 161 6.74 -17.40 -4.54
N LYS A 162 6.44 -18.62 -4.08
CA LYS A 162 5.51 -18.86 -2.97
C LYS A 162 5.94 -18.18 -1.67
N LEU A 163 7.22 -18.30 -1.31
CA LEU A 163 7.74 -17.64 -0.11
C LEU A 163 7.71 -16.11 -0.25
N ARG A 164 7.94 -15.57 -1.45
CA ARG A 164 7.82 -14.13 -1.72
C ARG A 164 6.39 -13.63 -1.59
N THR A 165 5.40 -14.38 -2.08
CA THR A 165 3.98 -14.03 -1.92
C THR A 165 3.56 -14.08 -0.46
N GLU A 166 3.90 -15.15 0.25
CA GLU A 166 3.61 -15.28 1.69
C GLU A 166 4.26 -14.16 2.51
N ARG A 167 5.51 -13.79 2.18
CA ARG A 167 6.17 -12.66 2.84
C ARG A 167 5.44 -11.35 2.57
N ALA A 168 5.02 -11.10 1.32
CA ALA A 168 4.31 -9.87 0.96
C ALA A 168 2.94 -9.77 1.65
N GLU A 169 2.20 -10.88 1.73
CA GLU A 169 0.91 -10.97 2.46
C GLU A 169 1.08 -10.77 3.97
N LYS A 170 2.13 -11.34 4.57
CA LYS A 170 2.44 -11.09 5.99
C LYS A 170 2.80 -9.63 6.24
N GLN A 171 3.62 -9.03 5.37
CA GLN A 171 3.98 -7.61 5.48
C GLN A 171 2.77 -6.70 5.32
N SER A 172 1.85 -7.00 4.39
CA SER A 172 0.63 -6.21 4.21
C SER A 172 -0.33 -6.34 5.40
N ALA A 173 -0.52 -7.54 5.94
CA ALA A 173 -1.33 -7.75 7.13
C ALA A 173 -0.81 -6.99 8.35
N LEU A 174 0.51 -7.05 8.59
CA LEU A 174 1.17 -6.33 9.69
C LEU A 174 1.10 -4.81 9.52
N LEU A 175 1.27 -4.30 8.28
CA LEU A 175 1.12 -2.88 8.00
C LEU A 175 -0.31 -2.41 8.24
N LEU A 176 -1.31 -3.21 7.84
CA LEU A 176 -2.71 -2.89 8.06
C LEU A 176 -3.06 -2.91 9.55
N GLU A 177 -2.51 -3.84 10.32
CA GLU A 177 -2.66 -3.85 11.78
C GLU A 177 -2.07 -2.56 12.40
N ALA A 178 -0.88 -2.14 11.96
CA ALA A 178 -0.28 -0.88 12.37
C ALA A 178 -1.16 0.33 11.99
N PHE A 179 -1.73 0.34 10.78
CA PHE A 179 -2.66 1.38 10.32
C PHE A 179 -3.92 1.45 11.18
N ASN A 180 -4.47 0.29 11.56
CA ASN A 180 -5.66 0.19 12.40
C ASN A 180 -5.38 0.64 13.84
N LYS A 181 -4.20 0.32 14.40
CA LYS A 181 -3.76 0.81 15.72
C LYS A 181 -3.60 2.33 15.73
N ASP A 182 -2.95 2.90 14.71
CA ASP A 182 -2.78 4.35 14.61
C ASP A 182 -4.13 5.07 14.38
N ARG A 183 -5.06 4.43 13.67
CA ARG A 183 -6.45 4.93 13.57
C ARG A 183 -7.18 4.89 14.92
N ALA A 184 -6.92 3.89 15.75
CA ALA A 184 -7.55 3.74 17.06
C ALA A 184 -6.94 4.68 18.13
N SER A 185 -5.67 5.07 17.99
CA SER A 185 -4.99 6.02 18.87
C SER A 185 -5.28 7.47 18.53
N LEU A 186 -5.57 7.78 17.26
CA LEU A 186 -6.07 9.09 16.86
C LEU A 186 -7.43 9.36 17.53
N PRO A 187 -7.64 10.53 18.17
CA PRO A 187 -8.95 10.91 18.65
C PRO A 187 -9.90 10.85 17.46
N GLN A 188 -10.89 9.96 17.53
CA GLN A 188 -11.98 10.03 16.56
C GLN A 188 -12.54 11.45 16.67
N PRO A 189 -12.65 12.24 15.58
CA PRO A 189 -13.55 13.37 15.61
C PRO A 189 -14.86 12.75 16.07
N MET A 190 -15.38 13.22 17.22
CA MET A 190 -16.57 12.65 17.81
C MET A 190 -17.56 12.49 16.66
N LEU A 191 -17.86 11.23 16.31
CA LEU A 191 -19.00 11.00 15.46
C LEU A 191 -20.11 11.81 16.13
N PRO A 192 -20.82 12.71 15.43
CA PRO A 192 -22.06 13.19 15.98
C PRO A 192 -22.79 11.93 16.44
N PRO A 193 -23.28 11.91 17.69
CA PRO A 193 -23.78 10.70 18.32
C PRO A 193 -24.63 9.95 17.29
N PRO A 194 -24.51 8.61 17.19
CA PRO A 194 -25.32 7.83 16.24
C PRO A 194 -26.73 8.39 16.35
N PRO A 195 -27.42 8.75 15.23
CA PRO A 195 -28.71 9.42 15.30
C PRO A 195 -29.50 8.65 16.33
N LEU A 196 -29.70 9.29 17.49
CA LEU A 196 -30.31 8.64 18.65
C LEU A 196 -31.54 7.97 18.06
N ALA A 197 -31.64 6.64 18.25
CA ALA A 197 -32.82 5.88 17.82
C ALA A 197 -34.02 6.79 18.05
N PRO A 198 -34.83 7.07 17.00
CA PRO A 198 -35.65 8.28 16.92
C PRO A 198 -36.20 8.56 18.29
N MET A 199 -35.65 9.61 18.92
CA MET A 199 -36.04 9.92 20.29
C MET A 199 -37.57 9.97 20.29
N PRO A 200 -38.24 9.42 21.32
CA PRO A 200 -39.68 9.57 21.42
C PRO A 200 -39.97 11.04 21.19
N LEU A 201 -40.89 11.32 20.26
CA LEU A 201 -41.29 12.68 19.89
C LEU A 201 -41.25 13.58 21.13
N PRO A 202 -40.66 14.78 21.06
CA PRO A 202 -40.71 15.68 22.20
C PRO A 202 -42.18 15.84 22.58
N THR A 203 -42.51 15.42 23.80
CA THR A 203 -43.85 15.58 24.38
C THR A 203 -44.27 17.03 24.15
N PRO A 204 -45.46 17.28 23.58
CA PRO A 204 -45.88 18.65 23.30
C PRO A 204 -45.81 19.46 24.59
N ASP A 205 -45.35 20.71 24.50
CA ASP A 205 -45.24 21.62 25.65
C ASP A 205 -46.48 21.49 26.55
N PRO A 206 -46.33 21.39 27.88
CA PRO A 206 -47.46 21.11 28.79
C PRO A 206 -48.61 22.11 28.61
N ARG A 207 -48.30 23.34 28.22
CA ARG A 207 -49.25 24.41 27.92
C ARG A 207 -50.04 24.17 26.63
N THR A 208 -49.39 23.61 25.61
CA THR A 208 -50.03 23.25 24.33
C THR A 208 -50.92 22.02 24.51
N GLN A 209 -50.51 21.08 25.37
CA GLN A 209 -51.31 19.90 25.69
C GLN A 209 -52.56 20.24 26.53
N GLU A 210 -52.46 21.22 27.44
CA GLU A 210 -53.63 21.78 28.15
C GLU A 210 -54.61 22.45 27.17
N MET A 211 -54.13 23.27 26.23
CA MET A 211 -54.98 23.92 25.21
C MET A 211 -55.65 22.90 24.27
N ILE A 212 -54.96 21.82 23.92
CA ILE A 212 -55.53 20.72 23.13
C ILE A 212 -56.64 20.01 23.93
N ASN A 213 -56.41 19.71 25.20
CA ASN A 213 -57.41 19.07 26.06
C ASN A 213 -58.64 19.96 26.28
N GLU A 214 -58.46 21.27 26.44
CA GLU A 214 -59.56 22.23 26.57
C GLU A 214 -60.41 22.29 25.28
N LYS A 215 -59.76 22.29 24.12
CA LYS A 215 -60.43 22.28 22.81
C LYS A 215 -61.14 20.96 22.50
N LEU A 216 -60.57 19.83 22.90
CA LEU A 216 -61.20 18.51 22.80
C LEU A 216 -62.46 18.43 23.67
N LYS A 217 -62.37 18.88 24.93
CA LYS A 217 -63.52 18.92 25.84
C LYS A 217 -64.63 19.81 25.32
N LYS A 218 -64.29 20.98 24.76
CA LYS A 218 -65.27 21.87 24.13
C LYS A 218 -65.94 21.24 22.92
N ALA A 219 -65.24 20.40 22.15
CA ALA A 219 -65.85 19.67 21.05
C ALA A 219 -66.82 18.57 21.51
N GLU A 220 -66.52 17.90 22.63
CA GLU A 220 -67.43 16.93 23.25
C GLU A 220 -68.73 17.59 23.72
N ASP A 221 -68.63 18.72 24.44
CA ASP A 221 -69.80 19.47 24.93
C ASP A 221 -70.70 19.99 23.78
N LEU A 222 -70.08 20.45 22.68
CA LEU A 222 -70.81 20.90 21.47
C LEU A 222 -71.42 19.72 20.70
N GLY A 223 -70.78 18.55 20.76
CA GLY A 223 -71.28 17.29 20.21
C GLY A 223 -72.52 16.79 20.96
N GLU A 224 -72.53 16.87 22.28
CA GLU A 224 -73.70 16.52 23.11
C GLU A 224 -74.89 17.46 22.87
N GLN A 225 -74.62 18.73 22.55
CA GLN A 225 -75.63 19.72 22.19
C GLN A 225 -76.15 19.58 20.74
N GLY A 226 -75.60 18.62 19.97
CA GLY A 226 -76.02 18.34 18.59
C GLY A 226 -75.54 19.36 17.55
N MET A 227 -74.61 20.25 17.91
CA MET A 227 -74.02 21.24 17.00
C MET A 227 -72.81 20.65 16.28
N VAL A 228 -73.09 19.74 15.34
CA VAL A 228 -72.08 18.91 14.65
C VAL A 228 -71.03 19.73 13.91
N ASP A 229 -71.44 20.82 13.24
CA ASP A 229 -70.53 21.67 12.46
C ASP A 229 -69.53 22.43 13.36
N GLU A 230 -69.97 22.89 14.54
CA GLU A 230 -69.10 23.59 15.49
C GLU A 230 -68.17 22.63 16.25
N ALA A 231 -68.67 21.43 16.55
CA ALA A 231 -67.89 20.36 17.16
C ALA A 231 -66.75 19.89 16.23
N GLN A 232 -67.04 19.70 14.94
CA GLN A 232 -66.03 19.32 13.95
C GLN A 232 -64.95 20.40 13.80
N LYS A 233 -65.34 21.67 13.79
CA LYS A 233 -64.39 22.78 13.74
C LYS A 233 -63.48 22.85 14.97
N ALA A 234 -64.03 22.61 16.17
CA ALA A 234 -63.24 22.58 17.40
C ALA A 234 -62.25 21.38 17.45
N LEU A 235 -62.64 20.23 16.89
CA LEU A 235 -61.75 19.08 16.72
C LEU A 235 -60.63 19.37 15.71
N GLU A 236 -60.97 20.00 14.57
CA GLU A 236 -59.99 20.38 13.55
C GLU A 236 -58.99 21.41 14.09
N GLU A 237 -59.43 22.36 14.93
CA GLU A 237 -58.55 23.28 15.64
C GLU A 237 -57.62 22.56 16.63
N ALA A 238 -58.10 21.55 17.36
CA ALA A 238 -57.28 20.74 18.25
C ALA A 238 -56.25 19.88 17.49
N GLU A 239 -56.63 19.34 16.33
CA GLU A 239 -55.71 18.62 15.44
C GLU A 239 -54.70 19.56 14.76
N ALA A 240 -55.09 20.78 14.41
CA ALA A 240 -54.19 21.80 13.89
C ALA A 240 -53.14 22.22 14.92
N LEU A 241 -53.53 22.38 16.20
CA LEU A 241 -52.58 22.64 17.29
C LEU A 241 -51.62 21.46 17.52
N LYS A 242 -52.07 20.22 17.27
CA LYS A 242 -51.24 19.00 17.29
C LYS A 242 -50.33 18.88 16.06
N LYS A 243 -50.72 19.49 14.92
CA LYS A 243 -50.00 19.52 13.65
C LYS A 243 -49.07 20.73 13.46
N LEU A 244 -49.03 21.67 14.40
CA LEU A 244 -47.97 22.68 14.44
C LEU A 244 -46.73 22.07 15.11
N PRO A 245 -45.76 21.49 14.36
CA PRO A 245 -44.47 21.21 14.96
C PRO A 245 -43.87 22.54 15.42
N ALA A 246 -43.22 22.53 16.58
CA ALA A 246 -42.35 23.60 17.01
C ALA A 246 -41.47 24.03 15.82
N ARG A 247 -41.53 25.32 15.49
CA ARG A 247 -40.71 26.00 14.47
C ARG A 247 -39.27 25.48 14.57
N GLN A 248 -38.92 24.51 13.72
CA GLN A 248 -37.53 24.25 13.41
C GLN A 248 -37.06 25.49 12.66
N GLU A 249 -36.11 26.23 13.24
CA GLU A 249 -35.25 27.06 12.42
C GLU A 249 -34.69 26.17 11.31
N PRO A 250 -34.63 26.63 10.04
CA PRO A 250 -34.00 25.84 9.01
C PRO A 250 -32.54 25.68 9.41
N ALA A 251 -32.19 24.50 9.92
CA ALA A 251 -30.81 24.06 10.02
C ALA A 251 -30.24 24.27 8.62
N ALA A 252 -29.23 25.13 8.53
CA ALA A 252 -28.56 25.45 7.30
C ALA A 252 -28.29 24.16 6.53
N ASP A 253 -28.80 24.16 5.30
CA ASP A 253 -28.70 23.11 4.31
C ASP A 253 -27.29 22.48 4.31
N SER A 254 -27.12 21.37 5.03
CA SER A 254 -25.90 20.54 4.96
C SER A 254 -25.83 19.74 3.65
N SER A 255 -26.66 20.09 2.67
CA SER A 255 -26.81 19.40 1.40
C SER A 255 -26.16 20.14 0.23
N LYS A 256 -25.50 21.28 0.48
CA LYS A 256 -24.56 21.85 -0.49
C LYS A 256 -23.18 21.27 -0.22
N TYR A 257 -22.96 20.03 -0.68
CA TYR A 257 -21.62 19.49 -0.87
C TYR A 257 -20.82 20.50 -1.70
N THR A 258 -19.94 21.23 -1.05
CA THR A 258 -18.99 22.09 -1.78
C THR A 258 -17.90 21.19 -2.34
N ALA A 259 -17.26 21.59 -3.43
CA ALA A 259 -16.09 20.90 -3.98
C ALA A 259 -14.91 20.82 -2.98
N ALA A 260 -15.01 21.44 -1.80
CA ALA A 260 -14.07 21.32 -0.69
C ALA A 260 -14.34 20.08 0.19
N ASP A 261 -15.59 19.64 0.34
CA ASP A 261 -15.91 18.44 1.16
C ASP A 261 -15.54 17.13 0.43
N VAL A 262 -15.57 17.13 -0.91
CA VAL A 262 -15.00 16.06 -1.74
C VAL A 262 -13.46 16.04 -1.69
N ARG A 263 -12.84 17.17 -1.31
CA ARG A 263 -11.38 17.24 -1.08
C ARG A 263 -11.00 16.75 0.31
N ILE A 264 -11.85 16.93 1.33
CA ILE A 264 -11.56 16.48 2.72
C ILE A 264 -11.73 14.95 2.89
N THR A 265 -12.37 14.25 1.95
CA THR A 265 -12.13 12.81 1.74
C THR A 265 -10.80 12.54 1.04
N ASP A 266 -9.81 13.41 1.25
CA ASP A 266 -8.42 13.13 1.00
C ASP A 266 -8.13 11.78 1.65
N GLN A 267 -7.83 10.83 0.78
CA GLN A 267 -7.32 9.54 1.17
C GLN A 267 -6.19 9.86 2.15
N LYS A 268 -6.26 9.41 3.40
CA LYS A 268 -5.14 9.58 4.34
C LYS A 268 -3.97 8.82 3.74
N LEU A 269 -3.18 9.50 2.91
CA LEU A 269 -2.07 8.95 2.17
C LEU A 269 -0.87 8.93 3.12
N ARG A 270 -0.14 7.84 3.08
CA ARG A 270 1.14 7.61 3.76
C ARG A 270 2.18 7.44 2.68
N VAL A 271 3.43 7.76 2.97
CA VAL A 271 4.54 7.47 2.06
C VAL A 271 5.29 6.26 2.57
N CYS A 272 5.57 5.29 1.70
CA CYS A 272 6.50 4.21 2.01
C CYS A 272 7.95 4.74 2.07
N ASP A 273 8.64 4.53 3.19
CA ASP A 273 10.04 4.90 3.44
C ASP A 273 11.07 4.09 2.62
N ILE A 274 10.68 2.98 1.98
CA ILE A 274 11.58 2.15 1.16
C ILE A 274 11.61 2.63 -0.29
N CYS A 275 10.44 2.83 -0.89
CA CYS A 275 10.30 3.11 -2.34
C CYS A 275 9.58 4.43 -2.68
N GLY A 276 9.15 5.20 -1.68
CA GLY A 276 8.56 6.53 -1.86
C GLY A 276 7.18 6.55 -2.53
N ALA A 277 6.49 5.40 -2.61
CA ALA A 277 5.13 5.36 -3.13
C ALA A 277 4.11 5.81 -2.07
N PHE A 278 3.02 6.41 -2.53
CA PHE A 278 1.88 6.75 -1.67
C PHE A 278 0.99 5.52 -1.46
N LEU A 279 0.66 5.24 -0.20
CA LEU A 279 -0.22 4.18 0.26
C LEU A 279 -1.40 4.81 0.98
N SER A 280 -2.63 4.40 0.70
CA SER A 280 -3.79 4.87 1.46
C SER A 280 -3.99 4.03 2.70
N VAL A 281 -4.38 4.65 3.81
CA VAL A 281 -4.82 3.94 5.02
C VAL A 281 -6.05 3.07 4.76
N TYR A 282 -6.83 3.38 3.71
CA TYR A 282 -8.02 2.62 3.32
C TYR A 282 -7.77 1.59 2.22
N ASP A 283 -6.50 1.34 1.87
CA ASP A 283 -6.19 0.32 0.88
C ASP A 283 -6.50 -1.09 1.39
N SER A 284 -6.91 -1.96 0.47
CA SER A 284 -7.13 -3.37 0.75
C SER A 284 -5.81 -4.11 0.92
N ASP A 285 -5.84 -5.21 1.69
CA ASP A 285 -4.68 -6.08 1.93
C ASP A 285 -4.01 -6.52 0.62
N ARG A 286 -4.82 -6.90 -0.37
CA ARG A 286 -4.33 -7.27 -1.71
C ARG A 286 -3.52 -6.16 -2.39
N ARG A 287 -3.96 -4.90 -2.29
CA ARG A 287 -3.24 -3.77 -2.91
C ARG A 287 -1.93 -3.46 -2.20
N LEU A 288 -1.90 -3.63 -0.88
CA LEU A 288 -0.67 -3.52 -0.09
C LEU A 288 0.28 -4.69 -0.39
N ALA A 289 -0.22 -5.92 -0.53
CA ALA A 289 0.57 -7.08 -0.92
C ALA A 289 1.19 -6.90 -2.32
N ASP A 290 0.42 -6.38 -3.29
CA ASP A 290 0.92 -6.04 -4.63
C ASP A 290 2.03 -4.97 -4.58
N HIS A 291 1.97 -4.04 -3.61
CA HIS A 291 3.03 -3.06 -3.38
C HIS A 291 4.31 -3.73 -2.84
N PHE A 292 4.20 -4.55 -1.78
CA PHE A 292 5.33 -5.24 -1.15
C PHE A 292 5.97 -6.30 -2.05
N GLY A 293 5.16 -7.00 -2.85
CA GLY A 293 5.60 -7.93 -3.89
C GLY A 293 6.07 -7.24 -5.17
N GLY A 294 5.91 -5.92 -5.26
CA GLY A 294 6.27 -5.14 -6.45
C GLY A 294 7.78 -5.07 -6.67
N LYS A 295 8.21 -5.16 -7.94
CA LYS A 295 9.64 -5.08 -8.32
C LYS A 295 10.35 -3.83 -7.79
N LEU A 296 9.66 -2.69 -7.75
CA LEU A 296 10.23 -1.44 -7.22
C LEU A 296 10.55 -1.55 -5.73
N HIS A 297 9.59 -2.02 -4.93
CA HIS A 297 9.76 -2.16 -3.48
C HIS A 297 10.85 -3.19 -3.18
N LEU A 298 10.75 -4.38 -3.78
CA LEU A 298 11.76 -5.44 -3.66
C LEU A 298 13.14 -5.00 -4.11
N GLY A 299 13.22 -4.22 -5.18
CA GLY A 299 14.49 -3.70 -5.71
C GLY A 299 15.17 -2.75 -4.72
N TYR A 300 14.45 -1.76 -4.19
CA TYR A 300 15.02 -0.87 -3.17
C TYR A 300 15.36 -1.60 -1.86
N MET A 301 14.58 -2.61 -1.46
CA MET A 301 14.94 -3.46 -0.32
C MET A 301 16.28 -4.18 -0.54
N GLN A 302 16.46 -4.84 -1.69
CA GLN A 302 17.71 -5.54 -2.02
C GLN A 302 18.90 -4.58 -2.10
N ILE A 303 18.69 -3.38 -2.66
CA ILE A 303 19.72 -2.35 -2.74
C ILE A 303 20.13 -1.86 -1.35
N ARG A 304 19.18 -1.56 -0.46
CA ARG A 304 19.45 -1.12 0.91
C ARG A 304 20.15 -2.22 1.72
N GLU A 305 19.70 -3.46 1.59
CA GLU A 305 20.32 -4.61 2.23
C GLU A 305 21.75 -4.84 1.70
N LYS A 306 21.96 -4.70 0.40
CA LYS A 306 23.29 -4.84 -0.19
C LYS A 306 24.24 -3.73 0.24
N LEU A 307 23.74 -2.50 0.42
CA LEU A 307 24.52 -1.42 1.01
C LEU A 307 24.98 -1.80 2.42
N THR A 308 24.09 -2.32 3.27
CA THR A 308 24.45 -2.74 4.63
C THR A 308 25.39 -3.95 4.67
N GLU A 309 25.44 -4.77 3.62
CA GLU A 309 26.43 -5.86 3.50
C GLU A 309 27.82 -5.38 3.05
N LEU A 310 27.91 -4.20 2.41
CA LEU A 310 29.14 -3.63 1.86
C LEU A 310 29.79 -2.59 2.77
N GLN A 311 29.02 -1.97 3.67
CA GLN A 311 29.48 -1.05 4.72
C GLN A 311 30.03 -1.80 5.94
#